data_AF-A0A1I7LE85-F1
#
_entry.id   AF-A0A1I7LE85-F1
#
_cell.length_a   1.000
_cell.length_b   1.000
_cell.length_c   1.000
_cell.angle_alpha   90.00
_cell.angle_beta   90.00
_cell.angle_gamma   90.00
#
_symmetry.space_group_name_H-M   'P 1'
#
loop_
_entity.id
_entity.type
_entity.pdbx_description
1 polymer ?
#
loop_
_entity_poly.entity_id
_entity_poly.type
_entity_poly.pdbx_seq_one_letter_code
_entity_poly.pdbx_strand_id
1 'polypeptide(L)'
;MRFGPVPIGEAAGLIAAHSVRAGEAVVKKGRPIGAEDAARLAAAGIAEVVAVALEPGDVGEDAAAETLAAAVAGPGVTVEPPFTGRSNLHAAQGGLLVLDEAVIAGVNRVDEAVTLATLVPFKPVVPGEMVATVKIIPYAVPGAVLDRALAAAAPAIRIAPYRLSRVAAISTLLPGLKSSVVDKTLRTLEARLGPSGGRIVGEARVPHEAGAVARALRDAIERDGAELAVVFGASAIADRRDVVPAGIEAAGGVVDHLGMPVDPGNLLLLGRLRQDTRHAVPVIGAPGCARSPKENGFDWVLQRLLAGLPVTRDDIVGFGVGGLLMEIVSRPQPRDGGESADEA
;
A
#
# COMPACT_ATOMS: atom_id res chain seq x y z
N MET A 1 -17.95 -30.85 0.25
CA MET A 1 -17.23 -31.62 1.29
C MET A 1 -18.14 -31.84 2.49
N ARG A 2 -17.99 -32.96 3.19
CA ARG A 2 -18.67 -33.22 4.48
C ARG A 2 -17.66 -33.17 5.61
N PHE A 3 -17.98 -32.41 6.64
CA PHE A 3 -17.20 -32.28 7.87
C PHE A 3 -18.00 -32.85 9.02
N GLY A 4 -17.41 -33.74 9.82
CA GLY A 4 -18.09 -34.23 11.01
C GLY A 4 -17.46 -35.48 11.61
N PRO A 5 -18.11 -36.01 12.67
CA PRO A 5 -17.76 -37.29 13.25
C PRO A 5 -17.94 -38.44 12.24
N VAL A 6 -16.97 -39.36 12.18
CA VAL A 6 -16.98 -40.56 11.34
C VAL A 6 -16.47 -41.76 12.14
N PRO A 7 -17.14 -42.93 12.09
CA PRO A 7 -16.62 -44.16 12.69
C PRO A 7 -15.20 -44.48 12.19
N ILE A 8 -14.30 -44.88 13.08
CA ILE A 8 -12.89 -45.10 12.72
C ILE A 8 -12.72 -46.13 11.59
N GLY A 9 -13.62 -47.12 11.50
CA GLY A 9 -13.62 -48.14 10.46
C GLY A 9 -13.93 -47.61 9.05
N GLU A 10 -14.54 -46.43 8.97
CA GLU A 10 -14.88 -45.74 7.70
C GLU A 10 -13.95 -44.55 7.43
N ALA A 11 -13.01 -44.24 8.34
CA ALA A 11 -12.19 -43.04 8.28
C ALA A 11 -11.01 -43.15 7.30
N ALA A 12 -10.67 -44.36 6.83
CA ALA A 12 -9.56 -44.56 5.90
C ALA A 12 -9.80 -43.81 4.58
N GLY A 13 -8.82 -43.01 4.16
CA GLY A 13 -8.91 -42.14 2.98
C GLY A 13 -9.55 -40.77 3.23
N LEU A 14 -10.15 -40.53 4.40
CA LEU A 14 -10.64 -39.21 4.79
C LEU A 14 -9.52 -38.32 5.33
N ILE A 15 -9.77 -37.03 5.47
CA ILE A 15 -8.80 -36.07 6.02
C ILE A 15 -9.10 -35.85 7.52
N ALA A 16 -8.11 -35.99 8.38
CA ALA A 16 -8.30 -35.73 9.81
C ALA A 16 -8.53 -34.24 10.08
N ALA A 17 -9.67 -33.86 10.68
CA ALA A 17 -9.98 -32.46 11.01
C ALA A 17 -9.15 -31.94 12.20
N HIS A 18 -8.69 -32.86 13.05
CA HIS A 18 -7.86 -32.60 14.22
C HIS A 18 -6.69 -33.57 14.25
N SER A 19 -5.63 -33.25 14.99
CA SER A 19 -4.59 -34.22 15.26
C SER A 19 -5.14 -35.28 16.21
N VAL A 20 -5.09 -36.55 15.81
CA VAL A 20 -5.55 -37.69 16.60
C VAL A 20 -4.34 -38.49 17.04
N ARG A 21 -4.23 -38.78 18.34
CA ARG A 21 -3.15 -39.57 18.92
C ARG A 21 -3.73 -40.60 19.88
N ALA A 22 -3.41 -41.87 19.65
CA ALA A 22 -3.76 -42.96 20.55
C ALA A 22 -2.68 -44.06 20.49
N GLY A 23 -2.09 -44.41 21.63
CA GLY A 23 -0.92 -45.27 21.69
C GLY A 23 0.23 -44.72 20.83
N GLU A 24 0.73 -45.54 19.90
CA GLU A 24 1.77 -45.18 18.93
C GLU A 24 1.22 -44.51 17.65
N ALA A 25 -0.09 -44.54 17.43
CA ALA A 25 -0.69 -43.94 16.24
C ALA A 25 -0.82 -42.42 16.38
N VAL A 26 -0.36 -41.70 15.36
CA VAL A 26 -0.46 -40.24 15.28
C VAL A 26 -0.86 -39.85 13.86
N VAL A 27 -2.08 -39.32 13.71
CA VAL A 27 -2.51 -38.66 12.48
C VAL A 27 -2.55 -37.17 12.73
N LYS A 28 -1.78 -36.39 11.97
CA LYS A 28 -1.77 -34.93 12.09
C LYS A 28 -3.01 -34.32 11.43
N LYS A 29 -3.50 -33.21 11.98
CA LYS A 29 -4.54 -32.38 11.37
C LYS A 29 -4.24 -32.09 9.89
N GLY A 30 -5.25 -32.20 9.04
CA GLY A 30 -5.17 -31.93 7.61
C GLY A 30 -4.46 -33.00 6.79
N ARG A 31 -4.09 -34.14 7.40
CA ARG A 31 -3.50 -35.27 6.67
C ARG A 31 -4.56 -36.33 6.37
N PRO A 32 -4.41 -37.05 5.24
CA PRO A 32 -5.20 -38.24 4.99
C PRO A 32 -4.97 -39.28 6.10
N ILE A 33 -6.04 -39.92 6.54
CA ILE A 33 -6.02 -41.04 7.47
C ILE A 33 -5.72 -42.30 6.65
N GLY A 34 -4.52 -42.86 6.82
CA GLY A 34 -4.16 -44.12 6.16
C GLY A 34 -4.92 -45.31 6.74
N ALA A 35 -5.10 -46.38 5.96
CA ALA A 35 -5.77 -47.59 6.43
C ALA A 35 -5.09 -48.22 7.65
N GLU A 36 -3.75 -48.22 7.69
CA GLU A 36 -2.98 -48.69 8.84
C GLU A 36 -3.17 -47.79 10.07
N ASP A 37 -3.18 -46.47 9.87
CA ASP A 37 -3.41 -45.53 10.97
C ASP A 37 -4.81 -45.69 11.54
N ALA A 38 -5.84 -45.84 10.69
CA ALA A 38 -7.20 -46.12 11.12
C ALA A 38 -7.28 -47.42 11.92
N ALA A 39 -6.63 -48.49 11.47
CA ALA A 39 -6.59 -49.77 12.19
C ALA A 39 -5.87 -49.67 13.54
N ARG A 40 -4.74 -48.95 13.61
CA ARG A 40 -4.01 -48.72 14.86
C ARG A 40 -4.83 -47.86 15.84
N LEU A 41 -5.48 -46.81 15.35
CA LEU A 41 -6.37 -45.97 16.16
C LEU A 41 -7.56 -46.77 16.71
N ALA A 42 -8.16 -47.63 15.88
CA ALA A 42 -9.23 -48.54 16.30
C ALA A 42 -8.75 -49.53 17.37
N ALA A 43 -7.58 -50.14 17.19
CA ALA A 43 -6.97 -51.05 18.17
C ALA A 43 -6.62 -50.34 19.48
N ALA A 44 -6.32 -49.03 19.43
CA ALA A 44 -6.09 -48.18 20.59
C ALA A 44 -7.40 -47.67 21.24
N GLY A 45 -8.57 -48.13 20.79
CA GLY A 45 -9.87 -47.83 21.40
C GLY A 45 -10.56 -46.56 20.90
N ILE A 46 -10.05 -45.92 19.85
CA ILE A 46 -10.74 -44.79 19.22
C ILE A 46 -11.89 -45.33 18.37
N ALA A 47 -13.13 -45.03 18.75
CA ALA A 47 -14.32 -45.47 18.02
C ALA A 47 -14.68 -44.53 16.85
N GLU A 48 -14.40 -43.23 17.00
CA GLU A 48 -14.82 -42.18 16.08
C GLU A 48 -13.75 -41.09 16.00
N VAL A 49 -13.66 -40.44 14.84
CA VAL A 49 -12.80 -39.27 14.62
C VAL A 49 -13.58 -38.20 13.87
N VAL A 50 -13.25 -36.93 14.11
CA VAL A 50 -13.75 -35.84 13.26
C VAL A 50 -12.90 -35.81 12.00
N ALA A 51 -13.53 -36.04 10.86
CA ALA A 51 -12.86 -36.14 9.57
C ALA A 51 -13.60 -35.36 8.49
N VAL A 52 -12.92 -35.18 7.36
CA VAL A 52 -13.48 -34.55 6.17
C VAL A 52 -13.49 -35.54 5.02
N ALA A 53 -14.67 -35.73 4.46
CA ALA A 53 -14.89 -36.46 3.23
C ALA A 53 -15.07 -35.48 2.07
N LEU A 54 -14.19 -35.56 1.09
CA LEU A 54 -14.36 -34.83 -0.17
C LEU A 54 -15.50 -35.45 -0.97
N GLU A 55 -16.29 -34.61 -1.60
CA GLU A 55 -17.39 -35.00 -2.47
C GLU A 55 -16.99 -34.85 -3.95
N PRO A 56 -17.64 -35.59 -4.86
CA PRO A 56 -17.42 -35.40 -6.28
C PRO A 56 -17.61 -33.93 -6.68
N GLY A 57 -16.59 -33.34 -7.31
CA GLY A 57 -16.59 -31.93 -7.72
C GLY A 57 -16.01 -30.95 -6.70
N ASP A 58 -15.61 -31.39 -5.50
CA ASP A 58 -14.82 -30.57 -4.59
C ASP A 58 -13.39 -30.36 -5.13
N VAL A 59 -12.83 -29.19 -4.87
CA VAL A 59 -11.44 -28.83 -5.14
C VAL A 59 -10.70 -28.66 -3.83
N GLY A 60 -9.60 -29.39 -3.66
CA GLY A 60 -8.77 -29.33 -2.44
C GLY A 60 -8.22 -27.93 -2.16
N GLU A 61 -8.05 -27.61 -0.87
CA GLU A 61 -7.73 -26.26 -0.39
C GLU A 61 -6.48 -25.65 -1.04
N ASP A 62 -5.41 -26.43 -1.21
CA ASP A 62 -4.14 -25.94 -1.76
C ASP A 62 -4.29 -25.62 -3.26
N ALA A 63 -4.94 -26.51 -4.02
CA ALA A 63 -5.17 -26.30 -5.44
C ALA A 63 -6.09 -25.09 -5.70
N ALA A 64 -7.14 -24.94 -4.89
CA ALA A 64 -8.04 -23.78 -4.97
C ALA A 64 -7.33 -22.48 -4.60
N ALA A 65 -6.50 -22.48 -3.53
CA ALA A 65 -5.75 -21.31 -3.10
C ALA A 65 -4.74 -20.85 -4.16
N GLU A 66 -3.97 -21.77 -4.72
CA GLU A 66 -2.99 -21.50 -5.77
C GLU A 66 -3.65 -20.95 -7.04
N THR A 67 -4.72 -21.59 -7.50
CA THR A 67 -5.43 -21.18 -8.72
C THR A 67 -5.97 -19.76 -8.59
N LEU A 68 -6.61 -19.45 -7.45
CA LEU A 68 -7.15 -18.12 -7.21
C LEU A 68 -6.04 -17.07 -7.00
N ALA A 69 -4.98 -17.40 -6.27
CA ALA A 69 -3.85 -16.50 -6.07
C ALA A 69 -3.18 -16.13 -7.41
N ALA A 70 -3.00 -17.11 -8.30
CA ALA A 70 -2.49 -16.89 -9.65
C ALA A 70 -3.42 -15.99 -10.48
N ALA A 71 -4.74 -16.16 -10.36
CA ALA A 71 -5.72 -15.36 -11.12
C ALA A 71 -5.75 -13.88 -10.70
N VAL A 72 -5.47 -13.56 -9.43
CA VAL A 72 -5.47 -12.18 -8.92
C VAL A 72 -4.10 -11.50 -8.96
N ALA A 73 -3.02 -12.27 -9.16
CA ALA A 73 -1.67 -11.74 -9.28
C ALA A 73 -1.49 -10.96 -10.59
N GLY A 74 -1.08 -9.71 -10.47
CA GLY A 74 -0.73 -8.83 -11.57
C GLY A 74 0.78 -8.60 -11.69
N PRO A 75 1.19 -7.62 -12.53
CA PRO A 75 2.61 -7.33 -12.76
C PRO A 75 3.37 -7.00 -11.48
N GLY A 76 4.60 -7.55 -11.37
CA GLY A 76 5.48 -7.31 -10.23
C GLY A 76 5.12 -8.07 -8.96
N VAL A 77 4.26 -9.10 -9.05
CA VAL A 77 3.84 -9.95 -7.93
C VAL A 77 4.20 -11.41 -8.21
N THR A 78 4.74 -12.08 -7.20
CA THR A 78 5.04 -13.52 -7.22
C THR A 78 4.09 -14.26 -6.30
N VAL A 79 3.61 -15.42 -6.72
CA VAL A 79 2.75 -16.29 -5.93
C VAL A 79 3.60 -17.40 -5.31
N GLU A 80 3.48 -17.58 -4.00
CA GLU A 80 4.11 -18.66 -3.25
C GLU A 80 3.28 -19.96 -3.43
N PRO A 81 3.94 -21.14 -3.55
CA PRO A 81 3.24 -22.42 -3.55
C PRO A 81 2.28 -22.54 -2.37
N PRO A 82 1.10 -23.16 -2.56
CA PRO A 82 0.11 -23.24 -1.51
C PRO A 82 0.59 -24.16 -0.38
N PHE A 83 0.19 -23.82 0.85
CA PHE A 83 0.37 -24.67 2.01
C PHE A 83 -0.80 -24.53 2.97
N THR A 84 -1.50 -25.63 3.25
CA THR A 84 -2.63 -25.68 4.20
C THR A 84 -3.74 -24.67 3.83
N GLY A 85 -4.14 -24.68 2.56
CA GLY A 85 -5.19 -23.85 1.98
C GLY A 85 -4.81 -22.38 1.83
N ARG A 86 -3.53 -22.02 1.97
CA ARG A 86 -3.05 -20.65 1.87
C ARG A 86 -2.04 -20.52 0.74
N SER A 87 -2.17 -19.48 -0.08
CA SER A 87 -1.12 -19.06 -1.01
C SER A 87 -0.85 -17.57 -0.82
N ASN A 88 0.41 -17.22 -0.54
CA ASN A 88 0.82 -15.84 -0.29
C ASN A 88 1.32 -15.18 -1.59
N LEU A 89 1.09 -13.88 -1.69
CA LEU A 89 1.56 -13.07 -2.81
C LEU A 89 2.61 -12.09 -2.28
N HIS A 90 3.75 -12.04 -2.95
CA HIS A 90 4.90 -11.23 -2.57
C HIS A 90 5.25 -10.22 -3.66
N ALA A 91 5.75 -9.06 -3.25
CA ALA A 91 6.30 -8.07 -4.18
C ALA A 91 7.58 -8.62 -4.82
N ALA A 92 7.60 -8.74 -6.15
CA ALA A 92 8.79 -9.17 -6.89
C ALA A 92 9.89 -8.09 -6.93
N GLN A 93 9.50 -6.83 -6.73
CA GLN A 93 10.35 -5.65 -6.83
C GLN A 93 9.85 -4.54 -5.90
N GLY A 94 10.69 -3.53 -5.65
CA GLY A 94 10.29 -2.36 -4.87
C GLY A 94 9.37 -1.41 -5.67
N GLY A 95 8.42 -0.78 -4.98
CA GLY A 95 7.46 0.14 -5.60
C GLY A 95 6.26 0.43 -4.72
N LEU A 96 5.15 0.82 -5.34
CA LEU A 96 3.85 0.98 -4.69
C LEU A 96 2.91 -0.18 -5.00
N LEU A 97 2.30 -0.73 -3.96
CA LEU A 97 1.19 -1.68 -4.08
C LEU A 97 -0.02 -0.97 -4.68
N VAL A 98 -0.58 -1.50 -5.77
CA VAL A 98 -1.83 -1.00 -6.33
C VAL A 98 -2.82 -2.15 -6.43
N LEU A 99 -4.04 -1.82 -6.04
CA LEU A 99 -5.12 -2.77 -5.82
C LEU A 99 -6.34 -2.36 -6.64
N ASP A 100 -7.00 -3.34 -7.25
CA ASP A 100 -8.38 -3.21 -7.68
C ASP A 100 -9.29 -3.70 -6.55
N GLU A 101 -9.76 -2.75 -5.74
CA GLU A 101 -10.60 -3.02 -4.58
C GLU A 101 -11.94 -3.66 -4.96
N ALA A 102 -12.48 -3.35 -6.15
CA ALA A 102 -13.74 -3.90 -6.61
C ALA A 102 -13.60 -5.39 -6.94
N VAL A 103 -12.51 -5.78 -7.60
CA VAL A 103 -12.18 -7.20 -7.87
C VAL A 103 -11.93 -7.95 -6.55
N ILE A 104 -11.13 -7.39 -5.64
CA ILE A 104 -10.84 -8.01 -4.34
C ILE A 104 -12.14 -8.24 -3.54
N ALA A 105 -12.99 -7.22 -3.46
CA ALA A 105 -14.29 -7.34 -2.80
C ALA A 105 -15.24 -8.28 -3.56
N GLY A 106 -15.15 -8.36 -4.88
CA GLY A 106 -15.91 -9.29 -5.71
C GLY A 106 -15.61 -10.74 -5.35
N VAL A 107 -14.32 -11.11 -5.30
CA VAL A 107 -13.84 -12.43 -4.88
C VAL A 107 -14.34 -12.77 -3.46
N ASN A 108 -14.14 -11.86 -2.50
CA ASN A 108 -14.53 -12.07 -1.10
C ASN A 108 -16.06 -12.17 -0.87
N ARG A 109 -16.89 -11.70 -1.80
CA ARG A 109 -18.35 -11.80 -1.70
C ARG A 109 -18.90 -13.15 -2.16
N VAL A 110 -18.10 -13.98 -2.84
CA VAL A 110 -18.59 -15.21 -3.47
C VAL A 110 -19.04 -16.24 -2.44
N ASP A 111 -18.23 -16.48 -1.42
CA ASP A 111 -18.47 -17.49 -0.39
C ASP A 111 -17.55 -17.24 0.81
N GLU A 112 -18.01 -17.52 2.03
CA GLU A 112 -17.22 -17.37 3.25
C GLU A 112 -15.99 -18.29 3.29
N ALA A 113 -16.01 -19.40 2.55
CA ALA A 113 -14.91 -20.34 2.46
C ALA A 113 -13.68 -19.80 1.71
N VAL A 114 -13.84 -18.73 0.92
CA VAL A 114 -12.80 -18.15 0.06
C VAL A 114 -12.47 -16.75 0.53
N THR A 115 -11.22 -16.51 0.89
CA THR A 115 -10.77 -15.19 1.37
C THR A 115 -9.53 -14.72 0.63
N LEU A 116 -9.51 -13.42 0.34
CA LEU A 116 -8.39 -12.67 -0.24
C LEU A 116 -8.16 -11.42 0.60
N ALA A 117 -7.00 -11.35 1.25
CA ALA A 117 -6.60 -10.19 2.06
C ALA A 117 -5.36 -9.54 1.48
N THR A 118 -5.26 -8.21 1.58
CA THR A 118 -4.14 -7.42 1.06
C THR A 118 -3.65 -6.43 2.12
N LEU A 119 -2.43 -5.91 1.95
CA LEU A 119 -2.04 -4.65 2.59
C LEU A 119 -2.89 -3.49 2.04
N VAL A 120 -2.78 -2.31 2.66
CA VAL A 120 -3.49 -1.10 2.22
C VAL A 120 -3.03 -0.63 0.83
N PRO A 121 -3.90 -0.01 0.01
CA PRO A 121 -3.52 0.50 -1.29
C PRO A 121 -2.43 1.56 -1.18
N PHE A 122 -1.58 1.64 -2.21
CA PHE A 122 -0.46 2.57 -2.31
C PHE A 122 0.57 2.50 -1.19
N LYS A 123 0.60 1.39 -0.43
CA LYS A 123 1.69 1.12 0.50
C LYS A 123 3.01 0.97 -0.28
N PRO A 124 4.09 1.68 0.11
CA PRO A 124 5.44 1.37 -0.36
C PRO A 124 5.86 -0.03 0.07
N VAL A 125 6.38 -0.81 -0.86
CA VAL A 125 6.83 -2.18 -0.61
C VAL A 125 8.25 -2.42 -1.12
N VAL A 126 8.92 -3.40 -0.51
CA VAL A 126 10.25 -3.87 -0.93
C VAL A 126 10.18 -5.27 -1.53
N PRO A 127 11.18 -5.70 -2.33
CA PRO A 127 11.22 -7.06 -2.86
C PRO A 127 11.11 -8.12 -1.75
N GLY A 128 10.28 -9.13 -1.96
CA GLY A 128 10.01 -10.22 -1.02
C GLY A 128 8.97 -9.90 0.06
N GLU A 129 8.51 -8.65 0.19
CA GLU A 129 7.45 -8.30 1.14
C GLU A 129 6.13 -8.97 0.75
N MET A 130 5.47 -9.62 1.71
CA MET A 130 4.14 -10.22 1.50
C MET A 130 3.09 -9.11 1.40
N VAL A 131 2.40 -9.03 0.26
CA VAL A 131 1.43 -7.96 -0.04
C VAL A 131 -0.01 -8.42 -0.02
N ALA A 132 -0.25 -9.71 -0.19
CA ALA A 132 -1.58 -10.31 -0.13
C ALA A 132 -1.51 -11.81 0.21
N THR A 133 -2.65 -12.39 0.56
CA THR A 133 -2.80 -13.83 0.81
C THR A 133 -4.19 -14.29 0.43
N VAL A 134 -4.26 -15.39 -0.32
CA VAL A 134 -5.49 -16.16 -0.52
C VAL A 134 -5.54 -17.24 0.55
N LYS A 135 -6.70 -17.40 1.18
CA LYS A 135 -6.96 -18.47 2.12
C LYS A 135 -8.30 -19.14 1.80
N ILE A 136 -8.22 -20.42 1.47
CA ILE A 136 -9.33 -21.36 1.50
C ILE A 136 -9.43 -21.86 2.94
N ILE A 137 -10.55 -21.55 3.60
CA ILE A 137 -10.77 -21.86 5.02
C ILE A 137 -10.99 -23.36 5.24
N PRO A 138 -11.92 -24.02 4.53
CA PRO A 138 -12.11 -25.47 4.63
C PRO A 138 -11.00 -26.24 3.88
N TYR A 139 -10.95 -27.56 4.10
CA TYR A 139 -10.01 -28.45 3.40
C TYR A 139 -10.30 -28.63 1.90
N ALA A 140 -11.48 -28.23 1.45
CA ALA A 140 -11.86 -28.14 0.06
C ALA A 140 -13.07 -27.22 -0.10
N VAL A 141 -13.26 -26.69 -1.31
CA VAL A 141 -14.45 -25.93 -1.71
C VAL A 141 -15.16 -26.62 -2.87
N PRO A 142 -16.49 -26.50 -3.00
CA PRO A 142 -17.17 -26.96 -4.20
C PRO A 142 -16.57 -26.28 -5.44
N GLY A 143 -16.35 -27.03 -6.53
CA GLY A 143 -15.77 -26.49 -7.76
C GLY A 143 -16.55 -25.28 -8.30
N ALA A 144 -17.88 -25.31 -8.21
CA ALA A 144 -18.73 -24.18 -8.60
C ALA A 144 -18.51 -22.90 -7.76
N VAL A 145 -18.03 -23.01 -6.51
CA VAL A 145 -17.64 -21.85 -5.69
C VAL A 145 -16.33 -21.27 -6.22
N LEU A 146 -15.34 -22.12 -6.49
CA LEU A 146 -14.07 -21.70 -7.08
C LEU A 146 -14.28 -21.06 -8.46
N ASP A 147 -15.11 -21.65 -9.32
CA ASP A 147 -15.41 -21.11 -10.64
C ASP A 147 -16.02 -19.70 -10.58
N ARG A 148 -16.94 -19.46 -9.62
CA ARG A 148 -17.49 -18.12 -9.39
C ARG A 148 -16.45 -17.14 -8.87
N ALA A 149 -15.57 -17.58 -7.96
CA ALA A 149 -14.47 -16.77 -7.47
C ALA A 149 -13.50 -16.38 -8.60
N LEU A 150 -13.19 -17.32 -9.49
CA LEU A 150 -12.36 -17.08 -10.67
C LEU A 150 -13.05 -16.18 -11.69
N ALA A 151 -14.37 -16.30 -11.87
CA ALA A 151 -15.13 -15.41 -12.74
C ALA A 151 -15.18 -13.96 -12.22
N ALA A 152 -15.09 -13.77 -10.89
CA ALA A 152 -14.96 -12.47 -10.26
C ALA A 152 -13.50 -11.98 -10.17
N ALA A 153 -12.52 -12.86 -10.41
CA ALA A 153 -11.11 -12.55 -10.33
C ALA A 153 -10.60 -11.95 -11.65
N ALA A 154 -9.63 -11.06 -11.50
CA ALA A 154 -8.79 -10.53 -12.56
C ALA A 154 -7.46 -10.11 -11.91
N PRO A 155 -6.39 -9.85 -12.68
CA PRO A 155 -5.15 -9.30 -12.15
C PRO A 155 -5.39 -7.97 -11.40
N ALA A 156 -5.54 -8.07 -10.08
CA ALA A 156 -6.00 -6.98 -9.22
C ALA A 156 -4.91 -6.47 -8.28
N ILE A 157 -3.86 -7.26 -8.07
CA ILE A 157 -2.77 -6.94 -7.15
C ILE A 157 -1.50 -6.78 -7.96
N ARG A 158 -0.95 -5.57 -8.01
CA ARG A 158 0.27 -5.29 -8.79
C ARG A 158 1.20 -4.32 -8.08
N ILE A 159 2.48 -4.38 -8.43
CA ILE A 159 3.48 -3.42 -7.93
C ILE A 159 3.82 -2.42 -9.03
N ALA A 160 3.57 -1.14 -8.78
CA ALA A 160 4.06 -0.05 -9.62
C ALA A 160 5.51 0.30 -9.21
N PRO A 161 6.53 -0.03 -10.03
CA PRO A 161 7.90 0.35 -9.71
C PRO A 161 8.06 1.87 -9.73
N TYR A 162 9.03 2.37 -8.96
CA TYR A 162 9.45 3.77 -9.06
C TYR A 162 10.03 4.06 -10.45
N ARG A 163 9.60 5.17 -11.04
CA ARG A 163 9.95 5.60 -12.41
C ARG A 163 10.67 6.94 -12.42
N LEU A 164 10.23 7.89 -11.59
CA LEU A 164 10.87 9.19 -11.49
C LEU A 164 12.00 9.12 -10.47
N SER A 165 13.16 9.63 -10.83
CA SER A 165 14.35 9.57 -9.98
C SER A 165 15.06 10.92 -9.85
N ARG A 166 14.72 11.90 -10.69
CA ARG A 166 15.35 13.22 -10.70
C ARG A 166 14.40 14.26 -10.11
N VAL A 167 14.64 14.64 -8.86
CA VAL A 167 13.78 15.57 -8.11
C VAL A 167 14.49 16.92 -7.95
N ALA A 168 13.79 18.02 -8.13
CA ALA A 168 14.29 19.35 -7.77
C ALA A 168 13.73 19.81 -6.42
N ALA A 169 14.55 20.52 -5.65
CA ALA A 169 14.16 21.10 -4.38
C ALA A 169 14.33 22.62 -4.42
N ILE A 170 13.23 23.36 -4.31
CA ILE A 170 13.24 24.83 -4.35
C ILE A 170 12.81 25.33 -2.98
N SER A 171 13.69 26.03 -2.27
CA SER A 171 13.41 26.64 -0.98
C SER A 171 13.25 28.14 -1.14
N THR A 172 12.07 28.65 -0.83
CA THR A 172 11.89 30.11 -0.73
C THR A 172 12.42 30.62 0.61
N LEU A 173 12.89 31.87 0.65
CA LEU A 173 13.54 32.48 1.80
C LEU A 173 12.81 33.76 2.23
N LEU A 174 12.71 33.96 3.55
CA LEU A 174 12.35 35.20 4.22
C LEU A 174 13.46 35.54 5.24
N PRO A 175 13.63 36.80 5.66
CA PRO A 175 14.73 37.21 6.56
C PRO A 175 14.85 36.38 7.85
N GLY A 176 13.74 35.86 8.39
CA GLY A 176 13.73 35.04 9.60
C GLY A 176 14.07 33.55 9.41
N LEU A 177 14.18 33.07 8.16
CA LEU A 177 14.42 31.65 7.89
C LEU A 177 15.92 31.34 7.91
N LYS A 178 16.36 30.60 8.94
CA LYS A 178 17.76 30.18 9.08
C LYS A 178 18.14 29.18 7.97
N SER A 179 19.35 29.34 7.43
CA SER A 179 19.93 28.40 6.44
C SER A 179 19.94 26.95 6.92
N SER A 180 20.21 26.73 8.21
CA SER A 180 20.22 25.40 8.83
C SER A 180 18.87 24.68 8.77
N VAL A 181 17.76 25.40 8.72
CA VAL A 181 16.41 24.83 8.53
C VAL A 181 16.25 24.32 7.10
N VAL A 182 16.75 25.08 6.11
CA VAL A 182 16.77 24.67 4.71
C VAL A 182 17.64 23.43 4.54
N ASP A 183 18.85 23.43 5.10
CA ASP A 183 19.77 22.28 5.02
C ASP A 183 19.16 21.01 5.64
N LYS A 184 18.47 21.14 6.78
CA LYS A 184 17.73 20.03 7.39
C LYS A 184 16.61 19.53 6.48
N THR A 185 15.87 20.43 5.86
CA THR A 185 14.77 20.09 4.95
C THR A 185 15.27 19.28 3.75
N LEU A 186 16.39 19.69 3.15
CA LEU A 186 17.00 18.97 2.03
C LEU A 186 17.43 17.55 2.44
N ARG A 187 18.11 17.40 3.59
CA ARG A 187 18.46 16.07 4.13
C ARG A 187 17.24 15.19 4.38
N THR A 188 16.14 15.77 4.88
CA THR A 188 14.88 15.04 5.08
C THR A 188 14.28 14.60 3.74
N LEU A 189 14.28 15.46 2.72
CA LEU A 189 13.81 15.08 1.39
C LEU A 189 14.67 13.97 0.78
N GLU A 190 16.01 14.08 0.85
CA GLU A 190 16.92 13.02 0.39
C GLU A 190 16.63 11.67 1.05
N ALA A 191 16.43 11.66 2.37
CA ALA A 191 16.06 10.45 3.09
C ALA A 191 14.72 9.86 2.62
N ARG A 192 13.73 10.69 2.29
CA ARG A 192 12.43 10.25 1.75
C ARG A 192 12.54 9.70 0.32
N LEU A 193 13.47 10.23 -0.48
CA LEU A 193 13.71 9.78 -1.85
C LEU A 193 14.51 8.48 -1.90
N GLY A 194 15.40 8.24 -0.93
CA GLY A 194 16.31 7.08 -0.88
C GLY A 194 15.65 5.73 -1.20
N PRO A 195 14.54 5.33 -0.55
CA PRO A 195 13.87 4.06 -0.81
C PRO A 195 13.39 3.87 -2.26
N SER A 196 13.10 4.98 -2.96
CA SER A 196 12.70 4.96 -4.38
C SER A 196 13.88 4.99 -5.36
N GLY A 197 15.10 5.16 -4.86
CA GLY A 197 16.29 5.45 -5.68
C GLY A 197 16.33 6.89 -6.23
N GLY A 198 15.38 7.74 -5.84
CA GLY A 198 15.32 9.14 -6.23
C GLY A 198 16.45 9.98 -5.62
N ARG A 199 16.80 11.09 -6.29
CA ARG A 199 17.89 11.99 -5.92
C ARG A 199 17.49 13.43 -6.20
N ILE A 200 18.08 14.36 -5.44
CA ILE A 200 17.98 15.78 -5.75
C ILE A 200 18.96 16.10 -6.89
N VAL A 201 18.46 16.59 -8.03
CA VAL A 201 19.29 16.97 -9.20
C VAL A 201 19.45 18.48 -9.37
N GLY A 202 18.60 19.26 -8.71
CA GLY A 202 18.65 20.71 -8.70
C GLY A 202 18.17 21.24 -7.35
N GLU A 203 18.97 22.15 -6.77
CA GLU A 203 18.63 22.85 -5.53
C GLU A 203 18.68 24.35 -5.78
N ALA A 204 17.64 25.06 -5.36
CA ALA A 204 17.59 26.51 -5.48
C ALA A 204 17.06 27.13 -4.18
N ARG A 205 17.74 28.20 -3.73
CA ARG A 205 17.25 29.06 -2.65
C ARG A 205 16.92 30.43 -3.23
N VAL A 206 15.66 30.84 -3.14
CA VAL A 206 15.17 32.04 -3.82
C VAL A 206 14.38 32.93 -2.88
N PRO A 207 14.26 34.25 -3.15
CA PRO A 207 13.31 35.10 -2.44
C PRO A 207 11.89 34.50 -2.46
N HIS A 208 11.11 34.71 -1.39
CA HIS A 208 9.71 34.31 -1.32
C HIS A 208 8.82 35.21 -2.20
N GLU A 209 9.01 35.09 -3.51
CA GLU A 209 8.37 35.88 -4.56
C GLU A 209 8.00 34.99 -5.75
N ALA A 210 6.79 35.16 -6.30
CA ALA A 210 6.27 34.30 -7.37
C ALA A 210 7.19 34.24 -8.60
N GLY A 211 7.72 35.39 -9.04
CA GLY A 211 8.63 35.45 -10.18
C GLY A 211 9.96 34.71 -9.94
N ALA A 212 10.45 34.68 -8.70
CA ALA A 212 11.68 33.95 -8.37
C ALA A 212 11.44 32.43 -8.32
N VAL A 213 10.30 32.00 -7.76
CA VAL A 213 9.84 30.61 -7.82
C VAL A 213 9.65 30.15 -9.27
N ALA A 214 9.02 30.96 -10.11
CA ALA A 214 8.78 30.64 -11.52
C ALA A 214 10.07 30.40 -12.31
N ARG A 215 11.09 31.26 -12.10
CA ARG A 215 12.42 31.07 -12.71
C ARG A 215 13.10 29.80 -12.22
N ALA A 216 13.10 29.56 -10.90
CA ALA A 216 13.70 28.36 -10.32
C ALA A 216 13.04 27.06 -10.82
N LEU A 217 11.71 27.06 -10.99
CA LEU A 217 10.98 25.91 -11.55
C LEU A 217 11.38 25.62 -13.00
N ARG A 218 11.43 26.65 -13.86
CA ARG A 218 11.88 26.48 -15.25
C ARG A 218 13.31 25.97 -15.33
N ASP A 219 14.22 26.63 -14.59
CA ASP A 219 15.63 26.24 -14.51
C ASP A 219 15.80 24.77 -14.08
N ALA A 220 15.11 24.37 -13.00
CA ALA A 220 15.18 23.01 -12.49
C ALA A 220 14.73 21.95 -13.52
N ILE A 221 13.76 22.28 -14.35
CA ILE A 221 13.21 21.34 -15.34
C ILE A 221 14.04 21.36 -16.63
N GLU A 222 14.30 22.54 -17.17
CA GLU A 222 14.93 22.73 -18.49
C GLU A 222 16.44 22.50 -18.45
N ARG A 223 17.11 22.98 -17.40
CA ARG A 223 18.55 22.85 -17.24
C ARG A 223 18.94 21.62 -16.45
N ASP A 224 18.29 21.40 -15.31
CA ASP A 224 18.69 20.33 -14.37
C ASP A 224 17.97 19.00 -14.66
N GLY A 225 17.02 18.99 -15.61
CA GLY A 225 16.34 17.79 -16.10
C GLY A 225 15.42 17.12 -15.08
N ALA A 226 14.87 17.89 -14.13
CA ALA A 226 13.99 17.38 -13.09
C ALA A 226 12.69 16.81 -13.65
N GLU A 227 12.29 15.65 -13.11
CA GLU A 227 11.05 14.93 -13.43
C GLU A 227 9.92 15.23 -12.45
N LEU A 228 10.26 15.81 -11.30
CA LEU A 228 9.37 16.23 -10.22
C LEU A 228 10.04 17.42 -9.52
N ALA A 229 9.29 18.46 -9.19
CA ALA A 229 9.78 19.57 -8.36
C ALA A 229 9.04 19.63 -7.02
N VAL A 230 9.78 19.89 -5.95
CA VAL A 230 9.23 20.12 -4.61
C VAL A 230 9.61 21.54 -4.17
N VAL A 231 8.60 22.37 -3.93
CA VAL A 231 8.76 23.74 -3.47
C VAL A 231 8.46 23.82 -1.98
N PHE A 232 9.47 24.17 -1.19
CA PHE A 232 9.33 24.45 0.24
C PHE A 232 9.14 25.95 0.45
N GLY A 233 7.91 26.34 0.80
CA GLY A 233 7.56 27.71 1.19
C GLY A 233 8.30 28.15 2.46
N ALA A 234 8.77 29.40 2.49
CA ALA A 234 9.24 30.07 3.71
C ALA A 234 8.08 30.30 4.69
N SER A 235 6.87 30.47 4.15
CA SER A 235 5.59 30.46 4.84
C SER A 235 4.73 29.30 4.34
N ALA A 236 3.74 28.92 5.15
CA ALA A 236 2.71 27.97 4.75
C ALA A 236 1.83 28.56 3.64
N ILE A 237 1.42 27.71 2.68
CA ILE A 237 0.56 28.14 1.57
C ILE A 237 -0.85 28.33 2.09
N ALA A 238 -1.34 29.58 2.10
CA ALA A 238 -2.65 29.90 2.67
C ALA A 238 -3.76 30.06 1.63
N ASP A 239 -3.44 30.47 0.40
CA ASP A 239 -4.40 30.77 -0.67
C ASP A 239 -3.80 30.41 -2.05
N ARG A 240 -4.65 30.26 -3.08
CA ARG A 240 -4.18 30.05 -4.46
C ARG A 240 -3.46 31.26 -5.05
N ARG A 241 -3.57 32.44 -4.44
CA ARG A 241 -2.84 33.66 -4.82
C ARG A 241 -1.55 33.85 -4.03
N ASP A 242 -1.20 32.89 -3.17
CA ASP A 242 0.06 32.87 -2.44
C ASP A 242 1.25 32.59 -3.38
N VAL A 243 2.47 32.81 -2.88
CA VAL A 243 3.72 32.85 -3.66
C VAL A 243 3.97 31.57 -4.46
N VAL A 244 3.76 30.40 -3.87
CA VAL A 244 4.04 29.11 -4.54
C VAL A 244 3.07 28.83 -5.69
N PRO A 245 1.73 28.84 -5.49
CA PRO A 245 0.80 28.68 -6.61
C PRO A 245 0.97 29.78 -7.68
N ALA A 246 1.11 31.05 -7.29
CA ALA A 246 1.35 32.13 -8.23
C ALA A 246 2.66 31.95 -9.02
N GLY A 247 3.70 31.39 -8.38
CA GLY A 247 4.96 31.04 -9.02
C GLY A 247 4.84 29.90 -10.04
N ILE A 248 3.98 28.91 -9.77
CA ILE A 248 3.66 27.84 -10.74
C ILE A 248 2.94 28.43 -11.96
N GLU A 249 1.92 29.27 -11.75
CA GLU A 249 1.17 29.93 -12.83
C GLU A 249 2.06 30.88 -13.65
N ALA A 250 2.89 31.68 -12.98
CA ALA A 250 3.88 32.55 -13.63
C ALA A 250 4.99 31.75 -14.37
N ALA A 251 5.13 30.46 -14.09
CA ALA A 251 5.97 29.56 -14.87
C ALA A 251 5.29 28.98 -16.11
N GLY A 252 4.03 29.34 -16.38
CA GLY A 252 3.20 28.73 -17.42
C GLY A 252 2.59 27.39 -16.99
N GLY A 253 2.65 27.06 -15.69
CA GLY A 253 2.07 25.86 -15.11
C GLY A 253 0.60 26.01 -14.74
N VAL A 254 0.06 24.93 -14.18
CA VAL A 254 -1.33 24.84 -13.69
C VAL A 254 -1.29 24.35 -12.24
N VAL A 255 -2.08 24.99 -11.38
CA VAL A 255 -2.36 24.49 -10.03
C VAL A 255 -3.56 23.55 -10.11
N ASP A 256 -3.32 22.26 -9.93
CA ASP A 256 -4.35 21.22 -10.03
C ASP A 256 -5.20 21.16 -8.73
N HIS A 257 -4.55 21.26 -7.56
CA HIS A 257 -5.23 21.21 -6.26
C HIS A 257 -4.44 21.94 -5.16
N LEU A 258 -5.15 22.58 -4.22
CA LEU A 258 -4.59 23.14 -2.99
C LEU A 258 -5.42 22.63 -1.82
N GLY A 259 -4.74 22.10 -0.81
CA GLY A 259 -5.33 21.49 0.37
C GLY A 259 -5.31 19.97 0.29
N MET A 260 -5.36 19.31 1.44
CA MET A 260 -5.70 17.88 1.52
C MET A 260 -6.39 17.56 2.86
N PRO A 261 -7.33 16.61 2.89
CA PRO A 261 -8.00 16.18 4.12
C PRO A 261 -7.14 15.20 4.95
N VAL A 262 -5.86 15.53 5.16
CA VAL A 262 -4.90 14.72 5.94
C VAL A 262 -4.16 15.60 6.94
N ASP A 263 -4.04 15.13 8.17
CA ASP A 263 -3.36 15.84 9.25
C ASP A 263 -2.36 14.94 9.99
N PRO A 264 -1.04 15.25 9.96
CA PRO A 264 -0.40 16.37 9.26
C PRO A 264 -0.37 16.23 7.72
N GLY A 265 -0.47 17.34 6.99
CA GLY A 265 -0.37 17.38 5.52
C GLY A 265 -1.27 18.41 4.83
N ASN A 266 -2.27 18.93 5.54
CA ASN A 266 -3.42 19.66 5.02
C ASN A 266 -3.16 20.84 4.06
N LEU A 267 -1.98 21.46 4.07
CA LEU A 267 -1.62 22.60 3.20
C LEU A 267 -0.79 22.19 1.98
N LEU A 268 -0.84 20.91 1.59
CA LEU A 268 -0.21 20.45 0.37
C LEU A 268 -0.83 21.12 -0.86
N LEU A 269 0.03 21.53 -1.80
CA LEU A 269 -0.37 21.96 -3.12
C LEU A 269 0.16 20.98 -4.15
N LEU A 270 -0.67 20.63 -5.13
CA LEU A 270 -0.28 19.90 -6.33
C LEU A 270 -0.52 20.77 -7.57
N GLY A 271 0.49 20.86 -8.41
CA GLY A 271 0.41 21.47 -9.72
C GLY A 271 1.35 20.78 -10.70
N ARG A 272 1.50 21.39 -11.88
CA ARG A 272 2.35 20.86 -12.94
C ARG A 272 2.78 21.94 -13.92
N LEU A 273 3.95 21.77 -14.53
CA LEU A 273 4.40 22.57 -15.66
C LEU A 273 4.32 21.74 -16.93
N ARG A 274 3.71 22.30 -17.98
CA ARG A 274 3.76 21.72 -19.33
C ARG A 274 5.00 22.24 -20.03
N GLN A 275 5.75 21.33 -20.65
CA GLN A 275 6.89 21.65 -21.50
C GLN A 275 6.48 21.51 -22.97
N ASP A 276 7.08 22.30 -23.86
CA ASP A 276 6.77 22.30 -25.30
C ASP A 276 7.13 20.97 -26.01
N THR A 277 7.92 20.09 -25.37
CA THR A 277 8.47 18.90 -26.04
C THR A 277 8.24 17.57 -25.33
N ARG A 278 7.56 17.49 -24.16
CA ARG A 278 7.20 16.22 -23.48
C ARG A 278 6.31 16.40 -22.24
N HIS A 279 5.90 15.28 -21.63
CA HIS A 279 4.99 15.12 -20.48
C HIS A 279 5.09 16.23 -19.41
N ALA A 280 3.93 16.59 -18.82
CA ALA A 280 3.87 17.59 -17.77
C ALA A 280 4.66 17.14 -16.52
N VAL A 281 5.50 18.03 -16.00
CA VAL A 281 6.30 17.79 -14.80
C VAL A 281 5.48 18.17 -13.56
N PRO A 282 5.19 17.23 -12.64
CA PRO A 282 4.50 17.54 -11.40
C PRO A 282 5.31 18.48 -10.50
N VAL A 283 4.60 19.34 -9.78
CA VAL A 283 5.14 20.24 -8.77
C VAL A 283 4.35 20.07 -7.48
N ILE A 284 5.04 19.79 -6.38
CA ILE A 284 4.45 19.74 -5.05
C ILE A 284 4.84 21.03 -4.31
N GLY A 285 3.86 21.84 -3.91
CA GLY A 285 4.06 22.81 -2.84
C GLY A 285 3.98 22.08 -1.50
N ALA A 286 5.14 21.87 -0.87
CA ALA A 286 5.25 21.03 0.30
C ALA A 286 4.71 21.74 1.55
N PRO A 287 3.84 21.09 2.35
CA PRO A 287 3.40 21.64 3.62
C PRO A 287 4.56 21.69 4.63
N GLY A 288 4.45 22.52 5.66
CA GLY A 288 5.51 22.68 6.67
C GLY A 288 5.91 21.35 7.36
N CYS A 289 4.96 20.42 7.52
CA CYS A 289 5.22 19.09 8.09
C CYS A 289 6.19 18.24 7.26
N ALA A 290 6.34 18.50 5.96
CA ALA A 290 7.29 17.79 5.09
C ALA A 290 8.76 18.00 5.51
N ARG A 291 9.05 19.05 6.31
CA ARG A 291 10.37 19.31 6.90
C ARG A 291 10.71 18.40 8.11
N SER A 292 9.72 17.67 8.63
CA SER A 292 9.89 16.64 9.66
C SER A 292 10.20 15.29 9.01
N PRO A 293 10.96 14.37 9.64
CA PRO A 293 11.11 13.00 9.13
C PRO A 293 9.88 12.11 9.38
N LYS A 294 8.92 12.54 10.20
CA LYS A 294 7.69 11.76 10.45
C LYS A 294 6.83 11.69 9.20
N GLU A 295 6.20 10.53 8.98
CA GLU A 295 5.24 10.34 7.90
C GLU A 295 4.11 11.39 7.98
N ASN A 296 3.71 11.92 6.83
CA ASN A 296 2.60 12.86 6.70
C ASN A 296 2.01 12.80 5.28
N GLY A 297 0.91 13.53 5.04
CA GLY A 297 0.21 13.50 3.76
C GLY A 297 1.06 13.81 2.52
N PHE A 298 2.18 14.53 2.68
CA PHE A 298 3.17 14.74 1.61
C PHE A 298 3.70 13.42 1.05
N ASP A 299 3.92 12.42 1.90
CA ASP A 299 4.50 11.13 1.50
C ASP A 299 3.58 10.38 0.55
N TRP A 300 2.28 10.41 0.79
CA TRP A 300 1.29 9.72 -0.05
C TRP A 300 1.29 10.26 -1.47
N VAL A 301 1.41 11.58 -1.63
CA VAL A 301 1.51 12.24 -2.94
C VAL A 301 2.88 12.00 -3.57
N LEU A 302 3.96 12.16 -2.81
CA LEU A 302 5.33 11.98 -3.28
C LEU A 302 5.55 10.56 -3.85
N GLN A 303 5.20 9.52 -3.08
CA GLN A 303 5.45 8.14 -3.50
C GLN A 303 4.65 7.77 -4.76
N ARG A 304 3.40 8.24 -4.88
CA ARG A 304 2.58 8.02 -6.08
C ARG A 304 3.21 8.65 -7.31
N LEU A 305 3.65 9.91 -7.19
CA LEU A 305 4.30 10.60 -8.29
C LEU A 305 5.64 9.95 -8.67
N LEU A 306 6.45 9.53 -7.70
CA LEU A 306 7.69 8.78 -7.97
C LEU A 306 7.44 7.47 -8.71
N ALA A 307 6.34 6.78 -8.43
CA ALA A 307 5.88 5.59 -9.16
C ALA A 307 5.27 5.90 -10.54
N GLY A 308 5.19 7.18 -10.93
CA GLY A 308 4.55 7.62 -12.16
C GLY A 308 3.03 7.43 -12.15
N LEU A 309 2.43 7.31 -10.96
CA LEU A 309 0.97 7.22 -10.81
C LEU A 309 0.40 8.64 -10.71
N PRO A 310 -0.63 8.98 -11.50
CA PRO A 310 -1.28 10.27 -11.40
C PRO A 310 -1.92 10.42 -10.02
N VAL A 311 -1.94 11.65 -9.51
CA VAL A 311 -2.68 12.04 -8.31
C VAL A 311 -3.68 13.09 -8.75
N THR A 312 -4.96 12.72 -8.77
CA THR A 312 -6.05 13.60 -9.18
C THR A 312 -6.62 14.37 -7.99
N ARG A 313 -7.50 15.34 -8.27
CA ARG A 313 -8.28 15.99 -7.22
C ARG A 313 -9.11 14.99 -6.42
N ASP A 314 -9.74 14.03 -7.09
CA ASP A 314 -10.63 13.06 -6.44
C ASP A 314 -9.84 12.11 -5.54
N ASP A 315 -8.61 11.75 -5.94
CA ASP A 315 -7.67 11.03 -5.07
C ASP A 315 -7.40 11.80 -3.78
N ILE A 316 -7.02 13.08 -3.89
CA ILE A 316 -6.65 13.90 -2.74
C ILE A 316 -7.85 14.08 -1.80
N VAL A 317 -9.03 14.39 -2.34
CA VAL A 317 -10.27 14.53 -1.54
C VAL A 317 -10.65 13.21 -0.87
N GLY A 318 -10.37 12.07 -1.51
CA GLY A 318 -10.61 10.74 -0.96
C GLY A 318 -9.74 10.38 0.25
N PHE A 319 -8.61 11.07 0.46
CA PHE A 319 -7.70 10.80 1.59
C PHE A 319 -8.26 11.13 2.98
N GLY A 320 -9.49 11.65 3.07
CA GLY A 320 -10.12 11.98 4.36
C GLY A 320 -10.37 10.77 5.26
N VAL A 321 -10.72 9.62 4.67
CA VAL A 321 -10.89 8.37 5.45
C VAL A 321 -9.49 7.86 5.84
N GLY A 322 -9.21 7.83 7.14
CA GLY A 322 -7.87 7.50 7.64
C GLY A 322 -6.84 8.64 7.55
N GLY A 323 -7.26 9.85 7.14
CA GLY A 323 -6.38 11.01 6.99
C GLY A 323 -5.85 11.60 8.31
N LEU A 324 -6.32 11.15 9.47
CA LEU A 324 -5.79 11.55 10.77
C LEU A 324 -4.66 10.61 11.20
N LEU A 325 -3.41 10.96 10.86
CA LEU A 325 -2.27 10.05 11.02
C LEU A 325 -1.69 10.02 12.44
N MET A 326 -1.81 11.13 13.14
CA MET A 326 -1.17 11.35 14.44
C MET A 326 -2.21 11.79 15.47
N GLU A 327 -2.96 10.83 16.01
CA GLU A 327 -3.70 11.01 17.25
C GLU A 327 -2.93 10.34 18.39
N ILE A 328 -2.41 11.15 19.30
CA ILE A 328 -1.78 10.67 20.54
C ILE A 328 -2.67 11.10 21.71
N VAL A 329 -2.95 10.16 22.61
CA VAL A 329 -3.84 10.33 23.77
C VAL A 329 -3.29 11.36 24.78
N SER A 330 -1.99 11.65 24.77
CA SER A 330 -1.37 12.69 25.60
C SER A 330 -0.76 13.78 24.72
N ARG A 331 -1.40 14.95 24.67
CA ARG A 331 -0.78 16.18 24.20
C ARG A 331 -0.74 17.20 25.34
N PRO A 332 0.36 17.99 25.47
CA PRO A 332 0.41 19.14 26.36
C PRO A 332 -0.56 20.27 25.98
N GLN A 333 -1.07 20.30 24.75
CA GLN A 333 -2.11 21.24 24.30
C GLN A 333 -3.18 20.54 23.46
N PRO A 334 -4.47 20.64 23.85
CA PRO A 334 -5.62 20.24 23.04
C PRO A 334 -5.77 21.09 21.77
N ARG A 335 -6.40 20.54 20.73
CA ARG A 335 -6.83 21.28 19.52
C ARG A 335 -7.89 22.36 19.82
N ASP A 336 -8.45 22.34 21.02
CA ASP A 336 -9.39 23.33 21.54
C ASP A 336 -8.66 24.62 21.99
N GLY A 337 -7.91 25.24 21.09
CA GLY A 337 -7.50 26.66 21.16
C GLY A 337 -6.99 27.23 22.50
N GLY A 338 -6.40 26.45 23.39
CA GLY A 338 -5.91 26.93 24.70
C GLY A 338 -4.45 27.40 24.66
N GLU A 339 -4.13 28.49 25.36
CA GLU A 339 -2.81 29.13 25.42
C GLU A 339 -1.66 28.17 25.77
N SER A 340 -0.47 28.44 25.20
CA SER A 340 0.73 27.62 25.40
C SER A 340 1.37 27.90 26.75
N ALA A 341 1.76 26.82 27.45
CA ALA A 341 2.42 26.86 28.75
C ALA A 341 3.84 27.49 28.76
N ASP A 342 4.23 28.20 27.71
CA ASP A 342 5.50 28.94 27.61
C ASP A 342 5.32 30.45 27.90
N GLU A 343 4.16 30.88 28.42
CA GLU A 343 3.92 32.27 28.90
C GLU A 343 3.82 32.38 30.44
N ALA A 344 4.62 31.60 31.18
CA ALA A 344 4.84 31.79 32.62
C ALA A 344 6.34 31.88 32.96
#